data_AF-D8JB55-F1
#
_entry.id   AF-D8JB55-F1
#
_cell.length_a   1.000
_cell.length_b   1.000
_cell.length_c   1.000
_cell.angle_alpha   90.00
_cell.angle_beta   90.00
_cell.angle_gamma   90.00
#
_symmetry.space_group_name_H-M   'P 1'
#
loop_
_entity.id
_entity.type
_entity.pdbx_description
1 polymer ?
#
loop_
_entity_poly.entity_id
_entity_poly.type
_entity_poly.pdbx_seq_one_letter_code
_entity_poly.pdbx_strand_id
1 'polypeptide(L)' 'MWDDPPFEPQILGQLLSTATDLEVLQVYTHRSNRNRYDLTAYDSTRMDQLALLFTDETASTIDADSSDR' A
#
# COMPACT_ATOMS: atom_id res chain seq x y z
N MET A 1 19.54 -9.75 -5.50
CA MET A 1 20.33 -8.51 -5.47
C MET A 1 19.34 -7.39 -5.75
N TRP A 2 18.73 -6.84 -4.68
CA TRP A 2 17.80 -5.71 -4.74
C TRP A 2 18.62 -4.42 -4.67
N ASP A 3 19.73 -4.38 -5.40
CA ASP A 3 20.78 -3.38 -5.17
C ASP A 3 20.44 -2.04 -5.84
N ASP A 4 19.45 -2.05 -6.72
CA ASP A 4 18.84 -0.87 -7.31
C ASP A 4 17.32 -1.07 -7.38
N PRO A 5 16.58 -0.74 -6.31
CA PRO A 5 15.12 -0.87 -6.32
C PRO A 5 14.54 0.03 -7.43
N PRO A 6 13.45 -0.38 -8.11
CA PRO A 6 12.85 0.42 -9.18
C PRO A 6 12.16 1.70 -8.68
N PHE A 7 12.38 2.05 -7.41
CA PHE A 7 11.79 3.19 -6.72
C PHE A 7 12.89 3.94 -5.99
N GLU A 8 12.84 5.26 -6.05
CA GLU A 8 13.64 6.12 -5.20
C GLU A 8 13.41 5.74 -3.72
N PRO A 9 14.45 5.76 -2.86
CA PRO A 9 14.32 5.42 -1.45
C PRO A 9 13.22 6.19 -0.72
N GLN A 10 12.93 7.42 -1.16
CA GLN A 10 11.88 8.27 -0.62
C GLN A 10 10.47 7.75 -0.94
N ILE A 11 10.25 7.28 -2.18
CA ILE A 11 8.98 6.66 -2.61
C ILE A 11 8.77 5.35 -1.84
N LEU A 12 9.82 4.54 -1.72
CA LEU A 12 9.77 3.31 -0.95
C LEU A 12 9.44 3.58 0.54
N GLY A 13 10.06 4.60 1.14
CA GLY A 13 9.76 5.01 2.51
C GLY A 13 8.31 5.49 2.69
N GLN A 14 7.78 6.27 1.75
CA GLN A 14 6.37 6.69 1.77
C GLN A 14 5.43 5.50 1.66
N LEU A 15 5.69 4.57 0.73
CA LEU A 15 4.88 3.36 0.56
C LEU A 15 4.82 2.53 1.83
N LEU A 16 5.97 2.32 2.49
CA LEU A 16 6.03 1.57 3.75
C LEU A 16 5.30 2.29 4.91
N SER A 17 5.38 3.61 4.96
CA SER A 17 4.62 4.42 5.91
C SER A 17 3.12 4.25 5.68
N THR A 18 2.66 4.44 4.44
CA THR A 18 1.25 4.28 4.08
C THR A 18 0.74 2.88 4.38
N ALA A 19 1.53 1.85 4.09
CA ALA A 19 1.17 0.47 4.42
C ALA A 19 1.06 0.24 5.94
N THR A 20 1.80 0.98 6.76
CA THR A 20 1.63 0.96 8.22
C THR A 20 0.38 1.72 8.65
N ASP A 21 0.13 2.89 8.07
CA ASP A 21 -1.05 3.70 8.39
C ASP A 21 -2.36 2.97 8.01
N LEU A 22 -2.29 2.17 6.95
CA LEU A 22 -3.33 1.22 6.55
C LEU A 22 -3.29 -0.10 7.33
N GLU A 23 -2.43 -0.22 8.32
CA GLU A 23 -2.27 -1.39 9.19
C GLU A 23 -2.04 -2.73 8.45
N VAL A 24 -1.47 -2.65 7.23
CA VAL A 24 -1.02 -3.81 6.41
C VAL A 24 0.34 -4.31 6.89
N LEU A 25 1.18 -3.39 7.34
CA LEU A 25 2.48 -3.66 7.94
C LEU A 25 2.50 -3.17 9.37
N GLN A 26 3.30 -3.81 10.21
CA GLN A 26 3.58 -3.30 11.55
C GLN A 26 4.90 -2.51 11.57
N VAL A 27 4.98 -1.51 12.44
CA VAL A 27 6.23 -0.82 12.73
C VAL A 27 6.93 -1.51 13.89
N TYR A 28 8.11 -2.06 13.61
CA TYR A 28 8.96 -2.68 14.62
C TYR A 28 9.52 -1.65 15.61
N THR A 29 9.83 -0.43 15.16
CA THR A 29 10.25 0.66 16.04
C THR A 29 10.15 2.01 15.33
N HIS A 30 9.48 2.98 15.97
CA HIS A 30 9.48 4.37 15.53
C HIS A 30 10.70 5.07 16.15
N ARG A 31 11.75 5.33 15.37
CA ARG A 31 12.88 6.17 15.80
C ARG A 31 12.97 7.37 14.89
N SER A 32 13.09 8.55 15.49
CA SER A 32 13.02 9.89 14.88
C SER A 32 13.96 10.15 13.69
N ASN A 33 14.83 9.21 13.34
CA ASN A 33 15.79 9.34 12.24
C ASN A 33 15.81 8.15 11.26
N ARG A 34 15.16 7.02 11.60
CA ARG A 34 15.04 5.82 10.73
C ARG A 34 13.86 4.97 11.17
N ASN A 35 12.83 4.88 10.34
CA ASN A 35 11.73 3.93 10.55
C ASN A 35 12.22 2.50 10.25
N ARG A 36 11.86 1.55 11.12
CA ARG A 36 12.00 0.11 10.85
C ARG A 36 10.62 -0.50 10.75
N TYR A 37 10.32 -1.01 9.56
CA TYR A 37 9.08 -1.71 9.25
C TYR A 37 9.29 -3.21 9.44
N ASP A 38 8.33 -3.88 10.06
CA ASP A 38 8.32 -5.32 10.19
C ASP A 38 7.57 -5.94 9.01
N LEU A 39 8.32 -6.45 8.04
CA LEU A 39 7.76 -7.12 6.86
C LEU A 39 7.25 -8.53 7.18
N THR A 40 7.61 -9.11 8.33
CA THR A 40 7.15 -10.45 8.74
C THR A 40 5.74 -10.42 9.31
N ALA A 41 5.30 -9.26 9.77
CA ALA A 41 3.94 -9.01 10.27
C ALA A 41 2.98 -8.53 9.18
N TYR A 42 3.23 -8.91 7.92
CA TYR A 42 2.36 -8.57 6.80
C TYR A 42 0.99 -9.23 6.94
N ASP A 43 -0.06 -8.40 6.92
CA ASP A 43 -1.46 -8.86 6.94
C ASP A 43 -2.00 -8.97 5.51
N SER A 44 -2.01 -10.20 4.99
CA SER A 44 -2.55 -10.48 3.65
C SER A 44 -4.06 -10.25 3.56
N THR A 45 -4.80 -10.54 4.63
CA THR A 45 -6.26 -10.38 4.66
C THR A 45 -6.66 -8.92 4.52
N ARG A 46 -5.91 -8.02 5.16
CA ARG A 46 -6.15 -6.59 5.02
C ARG A 46 -5.79 -6.07 3.63
N MET A 47 -4.74 -6.61 3.00
CA MET A 47 -4.44 -6.28 1.60
C MET A 47 -5.48 -6.78 0.62
N ASP A 48 -6.04 -7.97 0.84
CA ASP A 48 -7.15 -8.48 0.02
C ASP A 48 -8.38 -7.58 0.15
N GLN A 49 -8.69 -7.08 1.36
CA GLN A 49 -9.77 -6.12 1.58
C GLN A 49 -9.51 -4.78 0.87
N LEU A 50 -8.29 -4.25 0.94
CA LEU A 50 -7.91 -3.05 0.21
C LEU A 50 -8.05 -3.25 -1.30
N ALA A 51 -7.56 -4.38 -1.82
CA ALA A 51 -7.69 -4.71 -3.23
C ALA A 51 -9.16 -4.73 -3.67
N LEU A 52 -10.05 -5.34 -2.87
CA LEU A 52 -11.48 -5.35 -3.14
C LEU A 52 -12.06 -3.94 -3.25
N LEU A 53 -11.72 -3.03 -2.32
CA LEU A 53 -12.19 -1.64 -2.35
C LEU A 53 -11.76 -0.91 -3.63
N PHE A 54 -10.52 -1.08 -4.06
CA PHE A 54 -10.03 -0.45 -5.29
C PHE A 54 -10.60 -1.09 -6.56
N THR A 55 -10.84 -2.40 -6.57
CA THR A 55 -11.47 -3.07 -7.72
C THR A 55 -12.96 -2.77 -7.85
N ASP A 56 -13.68 -2.62 -6.73
CA ASP A 56 -15.11 -2.28 -6.71
C ASP A 56 -15.35 -0.82 -7.14
N GLU A 57 -14.49 0.11 -6.69
CA GLU A 57 -14.55 1.51 -7.13
C GLU A 57 -14.25 1.67 -8.63
N THR A 58 -13.31 0.89 -9.18
CA THR A 58 -13.06 0.87 -10.63
C THR A 58 -14.21 0.24 -11.43
N ALA A 59 -14.96 -0.71 -10.85
CA ALA A 59 -16.17 -1.23 -11.49
C ALA A 59 -17.30 -0.17 -11.48
N SER A 60 -17.47 0.56 -10.38
CA SER A 60 -18.48 1.61 -10.25
C SER A 60 -18.24 2.85 -11.13
N THR A 61 -17.00 3.13 -11.53
CA THR A 61 -16.68 4.27 -12.42
C THR A 61 -16.77 3.92 -13.91
N ILE A 62 -16.60 2.66 -14.29
CA ILE A 62 -16.75 2.20 -15.69
C ILE A 62 -18.23 2.19 -16.11
N ASP A 63 -19.15 1.86 -15.21
CA ASP A 63 -20.60 1.88 -15.50
C ASP A 63 -21.18 3.30 -15.64
N ALA A 64 -20.56 4.30 -15.02
CA ALA A 64 -21.01 5.69 -15.09
C ALA A 64 -20.69 6.39 -16.43
N ASP A 65 -19.68 5.92 -17.17
CA ASP A 65 -19.24 6.51 -18.46
C ASP A 65 -19.91 5.85 -19.69
N SER A 66 -20.69 4.77 -19.49
CA SER A 66 -21.32 4.02 -20.59
C SER A 66 -22.78 4.40 -20.87
N SER A 67 -23.34 5.42 -20.19
CA SER A 67 -24.75 5.84 -20.38
C SER A 67 -24.94 7.12 -21.22
N ASP A 68 -23.90 7.64 -21.89
CA ASP A 68 -24.01 8.79 -22.80
C ASP A 68 -23.38 8.49 -24.18
N ARG A 69 -24.06 7.64 -24.97
CA ARG A 69 -23.88 7.57 -26.43
C ARG A 69 -25.18 7.21 -27.14
#